data_AF-A0A661XJ17-F1
#
_entry.id   AF-A0A661XJ17-F1
#
_cell.length_a   1.000
_cell.length_b   1.000
_cell.length_c   1.000
_cell.angle_alpha   90.00
_cell.angle_beta   90.00
_cell.angle_gamma   90.00
#
_symmetry.space_group_name_H-M   'P 1'
#
loop_
_entity.id
_entity.type
_entity.pdbx_description
1 polymer ?
#
loop_
_entity_poly.entity_id
_entity_poly.type
_entity_poly.pdbx_seq_one_letter_code
_entity_poly.pdbx_strand_id
1 'polypeptide(L)'
;MIKLLKIDFKKLRNYRTFWVLIILYFATMGLITSSGMEFLKWLVSKGADFDQVDILRVPLYHFPDIWQNLTYVSLYFQLVLAIVVIISVTNEFTYKTVRQNIIDGMDRKDFLASKIMTVLMISLASTVFVFLIGMITGLIYTPESEMRFMFTGIEFIPGYFLATFSYLIMVMLFAIWIKRSGLAIGIVLIY
;
A
#
# COMPACT_ATOMS: atom_id res chain seq x y z
N MET A 1 4.56 23.38 -6.56
CA MET A 1 4.21 21.97 -6.26
C MET A 1 5.08 21.37 -5.16
N ILE A 2 6.41 21.25 -5.31
CA ILE A 2 7.32 20.69 -4.26
C ILE A 2 7.19 21.42 -2.91
N LYS A 3 6.95 22.74 -2.92
CA LYS A 3 6.72 23.53 -1.69
C LYS A 3 5.49 23.05 -0.89
N LEU A 4 4.40 22.70 -1.56
CA LEU A 4 3.17 22.21 -0.92
C LEU A 4 3.39 20.86 -0.25
N LEU A 5 4.12 19.97 -0.94
CA LEU A 5 4.50 18.66 -0.43
C LEU A 5 5.43 18.77 0.78
N LYS A 6 6.38 19.71 0.78
CA LYS A 6 7.22 20.01 1.95
C LYS A 6 6.41 20.46 3.16
N ILE A 7 5.36 21.27 2.95
CA ILE A 7 4.47 21.74 4.02
C ILE A 7 3.72 20.55 4.63
N ASP A 8 3.11 19.70 3.80
CA ASP A 8 2.38 18.52 4.28
C ASP A 8 3.31 17.51 4.95
N PHE A 9 4.49 17.26 4.37
CA PHE A 9 5.49 16.40 4.99
C PHE A 9 5.95 16.92 6.35
N LYS A 10 6.10 18.24 6.53
CA LYS A 10 6.45 18.83 7.83
C LYS A 10 5.37 18.55 8.90
N LYS A 11 4.09 18.54 8.51
CA LYS A 11 2.97 18.17 9.41
C LYS A 11 3.04 16.69 9.79
N LEU A 12 3.28 15.81 8.81
CA LEU A 12 3.32 14.36 9.00
C LEU A 12 4.58 13.90 9.77
N ARG A 13 5.72 14.60 9.60
CA ARG A 13 7.01 14.21 10.19
C ARG A 13 6.95 13.99 11.69
N ASN A 14 6.25 14.85 12.43
CA ASN A 14 6.16 14.77 13.88
C ASN A 14 4.96 13.96 14.37
N TYR A 15 4.08 13.51 13.46
CA TYR A 15 2.87 12.81 13.82
C TYR A 15 3.14 11.31 13.97
N ARG A 16 3.40 10.89 15.22
CA ARG A 16 3.80 9.50 15.55
C ARG A 16 2.84 8.45 15.00
N THR A 17 1.53 8.66 15.14
CA THR A 17 0.51 7.71 14.69
C THR A 17 0.63 7.42 13.19
N PHE A 18 0.92 8.43 12.37
CA PHE A 18 1.13 8.23 10.93
C PHE A 18 2.32 7.30 10.67
N TRP A 19 3.46 7.54 11.31
CA TRP A 19 4.65 6.70 11.12
C TRP A 19 4.48 5.29 11.65
N VAL A 20 3.81 5.12 12.80
CA VAL A 20 3.50 3.79 13.36
C VAL A 20 2.65 2.99 12.38
N LEU A 21 1.60 3.60 11.82
CA LEU A 21 0.73 2.92 10.85
C LEU A 21 1.44 2.64 9.52
N ILE A 22 2.28 3.55 9.03
CA ILE A 22 3.10 3.34 7.83
C ILE A 22 4.08 2.19 8.03
N ILE A 23 4.80 2.17 9.16
CA ILE A 23 5.74 1.09 9.48
C ILE A 23 4.98 -0.23 9.63
N LEU A 24 3.84 -0.24 10.33
CA LEU A 24 3.02 -1.43 10.48
C LEU A 24 2.51 -1.95 9.13
N TYR A 25 2.12 -1.06 8.22
CA TYR A 25 1.73 -1.43 6.86
C TYR A 25 2.89 -2.13 6.13
N PHE A 26 4.05 -1.49 6.02
CA PHE A 26 5.20 -2.06 5.31
C PHE A 26 5.70 -3.35 5.97
N ALA A 27 5.69 -3.42 7.30
CA ALA A 27 6.09 -4.62 8.04
C ALA A 27 5.12 -5.78 7.80
N THR A 28 3.82 -5.57 7.97
CA THR A 28 2.81 -6.64 7.78
C THR A 28 2.75 -7.10 6.33
N MET A 29 2.76 -6.15 5.39
CA MET A 29 2.82 -6.42 3.96
C MET A 29 4.08 -7.23 3.61
N GLY A 30 5.25 -6.77 4.03
CA GLY A 30 6.52 -7.45 3.77
C GLY A 30 6.54 -8.87 4.33
N LEU A 31 6.17 -9.03 5.60
CA LEU A 31 6.12 -10.34 6.26
C LEU A 31 5.17 -11.30 5.54
N ILE A 32 3.95 -10.88 5.22
CA ILE A 32 2.95 -11.77 4.61
C ILE A 32 3.31 -12.11 3.17
N THR A 33 3.78 -11.13 2.41
CA THR A 33 4.14 -11.34 1.00
C THR A 33 5.44 -12.12 0.82
N SER A 34 6.37 -12.12 1.79
CA SER A 34 7.63 -12.87 1.68
C SER A 34 7.64 -14.23 2.37
N SER A 35 6.74 -14.49 3.33
CA SER A 35 6.77 -15.70 4.16
C SER A 35 5.97 -16.89 3.61
N GLY A 36 5.22 -16.72 2.52
CA GLY A 36 4.29 -17.72 2.00
C GLY A 36 4.94 -19.09 1.76
N MET A 37 6.08 -19.14 1.09
CA MET A 37 6.80 -20.39 0.81
C MET A 37 7.32 -21.07 2.08
N GLU A 38 7.88 -20.31 3.03
CA GLU A 38 8.36 -20.87 4.30
C GLU A 38 7.22 -21.37 5.19
N PHE A 39 6.07 -20.69 5.14
CA PHE A 39 4.85 -21.15 5.80
C PHE A 39 4.34 -22.47 5.21
N LEU A 40 4.34 -22.61 3.88
CA LEU A 40 3.95 -23.87 3.22
C LEU A 40 4.89 -25.02 3.58
N LYS A 41 6.22 -24.80 3.57
CA LYS A 41 7.21 -25.79 4.03
C LYS A 41 6.96 -26.21 5.47
N TRP A 42 6.67 -25.24 6.35
CA TRP A 42 6.35 -25.52 7.73
C TRP A 42 5.07 -26.36 7.89
N LEU A 43 4.00 -26.07 7.13
CA LEU A 43 2.77 -26.86 7.14
C LEU A 43 3.01 -28.32 6.72
N VAL A 44 3.76 -28.54 5.63
CA VAL A 44 4.12 -29.89 5.18
C VAL A 44 4.94 -30.62 6.24
N SER A 45 5.91 -29.93 6.88
CA SER A 45 6.71 -30.52 7.97
C SER A 45 5.89 -30.94 9.19
N LYS A 46 4.69 -30.36 9.37
CA LYS A 46 3.75 -30.69 10.45
C LYS A 46 2.78 -31.83 10.11
N GLY A 47 2.96 -32.47 8.96
CA GLY A 47 2.15 -33.62 8.53
C GLY A 47 0.84 -33.22 7.87
N ALA A 48 0.74 -31.99 7.37
CA ALA A 48 -0.39 -31.61 6.54
C ALA A 48 -0.26 -32.30 5.16
N ASP A 49 -1.08 -33.33 4.94
CA ASP A 49 -1.17 -34.05 3.68
C ASP A 49 -2.36 -33.52 2.90
N PHE A 50 -2.10 -32.97 1.71
CA PHE A 50 -3.14 -32.38 0.87
C PHE A 50 -3.33 -33.33 -0.28
N ASP A 51 -4.33 -34.21 -0.11
CA ASP A 51 -4.69 -35.26 -1.06
C ASP A 51 -4.53 -34.78 -2.52
N GLN A 52 -3.49 -35.32 -3.17
CA GLN A 52 -3.17 -35.18 -4.60
C GLN A 52 -2.53 -33.87 -5.09
N VAL A 53 -2.26 -32.89 -4.22
CA VAL A 53 -1.58 -31.63 -4.62
C VAL A 53 -0.28 -31.44 -3.84
N ASP A 54 0.85 -31.50 -4.55
CA ASP A 54 2.15 -31.13 -3.98
C ASP A 54 2.21 -29.61 -3.82
N ILE A 55 1.89 -29.13 -2.62
CA ILE A 55 1.81 -27.69 -2.33
C ILE A 55 3.14 -26.97 -2.52
N LEU A 56 4.26 -27.69 -2.37
CA LEU A 56 5.59 -27.12 -2.58
C LEU A 56 5.85 -26.83 -4.07
N ARG A 57 5.05 -27.39 -4.98
CA ARG A 57 5.10 -27.09 -6.41
C ARG A 57 4.17 -25.95 -6.83
N VAL A 58 3.42 -25.35 -5.91
CA VAL A 58 2.60 -24.18 -6.22
C VAL A 58 3.54 -23.00 -6.54
N PRO A 59 3.48 -22.40 -7.74
CA PRO A 59 4.40 -21.34 -8.17
C PRO A 59 4.01 -20.01 -7.52
N LEU A 60 4.18 -19.89 -6.20
CA LEU A 60 3.87 -18.65 -5.47
C LEU A 60 4.81 -17.51 -5.85
N TYR A 61 6.11 -17.81 -5.96
CA TYR A 61 7.18 -16.85 -6.19
C TYR A 61 7.97 -17.11 -7.48
N HIS A 62 7.42 -17.89 -8.41
CA HIS A 62 8.10 -18.16 -9.67
C HIS A 62 7.75 -17.09 -10.70
N PHE A 63 8.71 -16.68 -11.52
CA PHE A 63 8.41 -15.91 -12.72
C PHE A 63 7.69 -16.78 -13.75
N PRO A 64 6.63 -16.28 -14.43
CA PRO A 64 6.11 -14.90 -14.38
C PRO A 64 5.02 -14.63 -13.34
N ASP A 65 4.43 -15.68 -12.75
CA ASP A 65 3.19 -15.58 -11.95
C ASP A 65 3.32 -14.73 -10.68
N ILE A 66 4.53 -14.60 -10.15
CA ILE A 66 4.85 -13.80 -8.96
C ILE A 66 4.30 -12.37 -9.03
N TRP A 67 4.30 -11.73 -10.20
CA TRP A 67 3.81 -10.36 -10.34
C TRP A 67 2.32 -10.26 -10.04
N GLN A 68 1.52 -11.19 -10.58
CA GLN A 68 0.10 -11.26 -10.31
C GLN A 68 -0.16 -11.64 -8.85
N ASN A 69 0.53 -12.67 -8.35
CA ASN A 69 0.32 -13.19 -6.99
C ASN A 69 0.58 -12.13 -5.92
N LEU A 70 1.74 -11.46 -6.00
CA LEU A 70 2.11 -10.46 -5.02
C LEU A 70 1.24 -9.22 -5.08
N THR A 71 0.93 -8.73 -6.28
CA THR A 71 0.06 -7.56 -6.43
C THR A 71 -1.35 -7.84 -5.95
N TYR A 72 -1.89 -9.03 -6.22
CA TYR A 72 -3.19 -9.47 -5.73
C TYR A 72 -3.24 -9.53 -4.20
N VAL A 73 -2.27 -10.19 -3.56
CA VAL A 73 -2.20 -10.26 -2.09
C VAL A 73 -2.00 -8.87 -1.48
N SER A 74 -1.20 -8.03 -2.14
CA SER A 74 -0.89 -6.66 -1.70
C SER A 74 -2.11 -5.74 -1.68
N LEU A 75 -3.14 -6.01 -2.49
CA LEU A 75 -4.37 -5.21 -2.51
C LEU A 75 -5.16 -5.32 -1.21
N TYR A 76 -5.10 -6.46 -0.50
CA TYR A 76 -5.79 -6.60 0.79
C TYR A 76 -5.26 -5.65 1.88
N PHE A 77 -4.03 -5.17 1.74
CA PHE A 77 -3.41 -4.25 2.71
C PHE A 77 -3.77 -2.78 2.46
N GLN A 78 -4.47 -2.45 1.37
CA GLN A 78 -4.84 -1.08 1.02
C GLN A 78 -5.67 -0.39 2.12
N LEU A 79 -6.41 -1.17 2.92
CA LEU A 79 -7.21 -0.66 4.03
C LEU A 79 -6.37 0.07 5.08
N VAL A 80 -5.16 -0.42 5.37
CA VAL A 80 -4.26 0.24 6.34
C VAL A 80 -3.82 1.61 5.79
N LEU A 81 -3.47 1.67 4.50
CA LEU A 81 -3.16 2.93 3.83
C LEU A 81 -4.36 3.88 3.80
N ALA A 82 -5.57 3.36 3.62
CA ALA A 82 -6.79 4.16 3.69
C ALA A 82 -6.95 4.82 5.05
N ILE A 83 -6.77 4.08 6.15
CA ILE A 83 -6.81 4.64 7.51
C ILE A 83 -5.77 5.76 7.68
N VAL A 84 -4.55 5.55 7.17
CA VAL A 84 -3.48 6.58 7.18
C VAL A 84 -3.92 7.86 6.46
N VAL A 85 -4.49 7.72 5.26
CA VAL A 85 -4.97 8.86 4.46
C VAL A 85 -6.12 9.58 5.16
N ILE A 86 -7.10 8.83 5.69
CA ILE A 86 -8.25 9.41 6.41
C ILE A 86 -7.79 10.23 7.61
N ILE A 87 -6.92 9.66 8.45
CA ILE A 87 -6.43 10.34 9.65
C ILE A 87 -5.64 11.59 9.24
N SER A 88 -4.74 11.49 8.26
CA SER A 88 -3.96 12.62 7.74
C SER A 88 -4.86 13.79 7.31
N VAL A 89 -5.92 13.50 6.55
CA VAL A 89 -6.85 14.51 6.03
C VAL A 89 -7.75 15.08 7.13
N THR A 90 -8.41 14.21 7.90
CA THR A 90 -9.39 14.61 8.92
C THR A 90 -8.76 15.34 10.11
N ASN A 91 -7.48 15.07 10.42
CA ASN A 91 -6.74 15.82 11.43
C ASN A 91 -6.60 17.30 11.07
N GLU A 92 -6.45 17.66 9.79
CA GLU A 92 -6.37 19.07 9.41
C GLU A 92 -7.67 19.84 9.64
N PHE A 93 -8.82 19.17 9.53
CA PHE A 93 -10.10 19.75 9.87
C PHE A 93 -10.28 19.83 11.39
N THR A 94 -9.95 18.76 12.10
CA THR A 94 -10.08 18.66 13.57
C THR A 94 -9.22 19.71 14.28
N TYR A 95 -7.97 19.88 13.87
CA TYR A 95 -7.05 20.86 14.44
C TYR A 95 -7.12 22.23 13.78
N LYS A 96 -8.08 22.46 12.86
CA LYS A 96 -8.28 23.72 12.13
C LYS A 96 -7.05 24.17 11.32
N THR A 97 -6.12 23.27 11.01
CA THR A 97 -4.93 23.54 10.19
C THR A 97 -5.30 24.02 8.80
N VAL A 98 -6.42 23.55 8.22
CA VAL A 98 -6.93 24.06 6.94
C VAL A 98 -7.17 25.57 7.00
N ARG A 99 -7.73 26.08 8.11
CA ARG A 99 -7.96 27.51 8.30
C ARG A 99 -6.64 28.28 8.39
N GLN A 100 -5.65 27.72 9.09
CA GLN A 100 -4.32 28.32 9.18
C GLN A 100 -3.64 28.38 7.80
N ASN A 101 -3.71 27.30 7.01
CA ASN A 101 -3.14 27.28 5.66
C ASN A 101 -3.74 28.40 4.79
N ILE A 102 -5.06 28.63 4.87
CA ILE A 102 -5.74 29.70 4.11
C ILE A 102 -5.27 31.09 4.58
N ILE A 103 -5.11 31.30 5.89
CA ILE A 103 -4.55 32.55 6.44
C ILE A 103 -3.11 32.77 5.94
N ASP A 104 -2.34 31.71 5.82
CA ASP A 104 -0.97 31.72 5.30
C ASP A 104 -0.91 31.85 3.76
N GLY A 105 -2.05 32.06 3.08
CA GLY A 105 -2.15 32.31 1.64
C GLY A 105 -2.28 31.05 0.77
N MET A 106 -2.63 29.89 1.35
CA MET A 106 -2.89 28.67 0.58
C MET A 106 -4.31 28.66 0.02
N ASP A 107 -4.42 28.56 -1.30
CA ASP A 107 -5.71 28.40 -1.97
C ASP A 107 -6.30 26.99 -1.78
N ARG A 108 -7.62 26.87 -2.01
CA ARG A 108 -8.30 25.56 -1.95
C ARG A 108 -7.73 24.55 -2.95
N LYS A 109 -7.29 25.01 -4.13
CA LYS A 109 -6.64 24.19 -5.15
C LYS A 109 -5.29 23.66 -4.68
N ASP A 110 -4.52 24.51 -3.99
CA ASP A 110 -3.22 24.13 -3.43
C ASP A 110 -3.37 23.09 -2.32
N PHE A 111 -4.38 23.25 -1.47
CA PHE A 111 -4.73 22.25 -0.46
C PHE A 111 -5.08 20.90 -1.10
N LEU A 112 -5.95 20.88 -2.12
CA LEU A 112 -6.31 19.63 -2.78
C LEU A 112 -5.10 19.00 -3.49
N ALA A 113 -4.29 19.81 -4.18
CA ALA A 113 -3.08 19.35 -4.86
C ALA A 113 -2.07 18.75 -3.87
N SER A 114 -1.92 19.30 -2.67
CA SER A 114 -1.01 18.75 -1.65
C SER A 114 -1.48 17.37 -1.16
N LYS A 115 -2.79 17.16 -1.02
CA LYS A 115 -3.37 15.85 -0.65
C LYS A 115 -3.22 14.81 -1.75
N ILE A 116 -3.50 15.17 -3.00
CA ILE A 116 -3.27 14.29 -4.14
C ILE A 116 -1.80 13.88 -4.23
N MET A 117 -0.86 14.83 -4.05
CA MET A 117 0.57 14.51 -4.04
C MET A 117 0.97 13.59 -2.87
N THR A 118 0.35 13.75 -1.70
CA THR A 118 0.58 12.86 -0.55
C THR A 118 0.11 11.44 -0.85
N VAL A 119 -1.09 11.29 -1.43
CA VAL A 119 -1.64 10.00 -1.86
C VAL A 119 -0.75 9.35 -2.93
N LEU A 120 -0.31 10.15 -3.92
CA LEU A 120 0.62 9.69 -4.97
C LEU A 120 1.93 9.15 -4.39
N MET A 121 2.52 9.85 -3.41
CA MET A 121 3.74 9.36 -2.75
C MET A 121 3.52 8.05 -2.02
N ILE A 122 2.41 7.92 -1.29
CA ILE A 122 2.09 6.70 -0.53
C ILE A 122 1.86 5.51 -1.47
N SER A 123 1.10 5.70 -2.56
CA SER A 123 0.85 4.63 -3.53
C SER A 123 2.11 4.25 -4.32
N LEU A 124 2.96 5.21 -4.69
CA LEU A 124 4.26 4.93 -5.32
C LEU A 124 5.18 4.17 -4.38
N ALA A 125 5.30 4.60 -3.11
CA ALA A 125 6.15 3.92 -2.13
C ALA A 125 5.71 2.47 -1.90
N SER A 126 4.40 2.23 -1.80
CA SER A 126 3.80 0.90 -1.73
C SER A 126 4.11 0.07 -2.98
N THR A 127 3.93 0.64 -4.19
CA THR A 127 4.20 -0.05 -5.46
C THR A 127 5.67 -0.45 -5.59
N VAL A 128 6.59 0.47 -5.28
CA VAL A 128 8.03 0.20 -5.29
C VAL A 128 8.37 -0.91 -4.31
N PHE A 129 7.73 -0.93 -3.14
CA PHE A 129 7.94 -1.97 -2.16
C PHE A 129 7.49 -3.35 -2.65
N VAL A 130 6.30 -3.47 -3.27
CA VAL A 130 5.83 -4.71 -3.91
C VAL A 130 6.79 -5.17 -4.99
N PHE A 131 7.24 -4.24 -5.84
CA PHE A 131 8.19 -4.54 -6.89
C PHE A 131 9.51 -5.09 -6.33
N LEU A 132 10.06 -4.45 -5.28
CA LEU A 132 11.28 -4.92 -4.64
C LEU A 132 11.12 -6.30 -4.01
N ILE A 133 10.00 -6.57 -3.32
CA ILE A 133 9.72 -7.88 -2.75
C ILE A 133 9.62 -8.92 -3.86
N GLY A 134 8.86 -8.64 -4.93
CA GLY A 134 8.71 -9.54 -6.07
C GLY A 134 10.02 -9.83 -6.79
N MET A 135 10.85 -8.82 -6.99
CA MET A 135 12.20 -9.03 -7.51
C MET A 135 13.01 -9.93 -6.58
N ILE A 136 13.07 -9.62 -5.28
CA ILE A 136 13.91 -10.38 -4.33
C ILE A 136 13.44 -11.82 -4.20
N THR A 137 12.15 -12.07 -3.96
CA THR A 137 11.63 -13.44 -3.81
C THR A 137 11.65 -14.20 -5.13
N GLY A 138 11.36 -13.54 -6.25
CA GLY A 138 11.47 -14.14 -7.58
C GLY A 138 12.88 -14.61 -7.90
N LEU A 139 13.91 -13.81 -7.58
CA LEU A 139 15.32 -14.18 -7.75
C LEU A 139 15.75 -15.35 -6.86
N ILE A 140 15.15 -15.51 -5.68
CA ILE A 140 15.49 -16.57 -4.72
C ILE A 140 14.84 -17.91 -5.09
N TYR A 141 13.58 -17.88 -5.53
CA TYR A 141 12.77 -19.10 -5.68
C TYR A 141 12.58 -19.57 -7.13
N THR A 142 12.84 -18.72 -8.15
CA THR A 142 12.64 -19.13 -9.55
C THR A 142 13.79 -19.99 -10.09
N PRO A 143 13.53 -21.13 -10.74
CA PRO A 143 14.55 -21.93 -11.43
C PRO A 143 15.22 -21.17 -12.59
N GLU A 144 16.50 -21.46 -12.88
CA GLU A 144 17.28 -20.80 -13.95
C GLU A 144 16.61 -20.90 -15.34
N SER A 145 15.92 -22.00 -15.62
CA SER A 145 15.21 -22.22 -16.89
C SER A 145 14.06 -21.25 -17.15
N GLU A 146 13.47 -20.70 -16.09
CA GLU A 146 12.30 -19.81 -16.13
C GLU A 146 12.69 -18.34 -15.97
N MET A 147 13.94 -18.06 -15.61
CA MET A 147 14.42 -16.69 -15.36
C MET A 147 14.34 -15.76 -16.57
N ARG A 148 14.32 -16.32 -17.79
CA ARG A 148 14.06 -15.59 -19.04
C ARG A 148 12.69 -14.90 -19.08
N PHE A 149 11.72 -15.35 -18.27
CA PHE A 149 10.37 -14.79 -18.17
C PHE A 149 10.24 -13.78 -17.03
N MET A 150 11.35 -13.31 -16.44
CA MET A 150 11.35 -12.39 -15.30
C MET A 150 10.47 -11.15 -15.50
N PHE A 151 10.46 -10.56 -16.70
CA PHE A 151 9.67 -9.36 -16.98
C PHE A 151 8.29 -9.66 -17.60
N THR A 152 7.97 -10.92 -17.85
CA THR A 152 6.65 -11.31 -18.34
C THR A 152 5.64 -11.16 -17.19
N GLY A 153 4.52 -10.45 -17.41
CA GLY A 153 3.55 -10.15 -16.35
C GLY A 153 3.87 -8.92 -15.51
N ILE A 154 4.96 -8.18 -15.80
CA ILE A 154 5.31 -7.00 -15.00
C ILE A 154 4.24 -5.89 -15.05
N GLU A 155 3.35 -5.91 -16.04
CA GLU A 155 2.19 -5.02 -16.15
C GLU A 155 1.25 -5.04 -14.94
N PHE A 156 1.29 -6.10 -14.12
CA PHE A 156 0.57 -6.13 -12.84
C PHE A 156 1.10 -5.08 -11.84
N ILE A 157 2.37 -4.67 -11.91
CA ILE A 157 2.95 -3.64 -11.04
C ILE A 157 2.32 -2.25 -11.28
N PRO A 158 2.30 -1.68 -12.51
CA PRO A 158 1.58 -0.44 -12.75
C PRO A 158 0.06 -0.61 -12.57
N GLY A 159 -0.50 -1.81 -12.81
CA GLY A 159 -1.89 -2.12 -12.46
C GLY A 159 -2.18 -1.97 -10.96
N TYR A 160 -1.30 -2.50 -10.10
CA TYR A 160 -1.37 -2.36 -8.65
C TYR A 160 -1.27 -0.89 -8.21
N PHE A 161 -0.35 -0.13 -8.82
CA PHE A 161 -0.23 1.30 -8.56
C PHE A 161 -1.54 2.04 -8.86
N LEU A 162 -2.13 1.80 -10.03
CA LEU A 162 -3.38 2.44 -10.44
C LEU A 162 -4.54 2.07 -9.51
N ALA A 163 -4.66 0.79 -9.15
CA ALA A 163 -5.69 0.33 -8.21
C ALA A 163 -5.55 1.00 -6.84
N THR A 164 -4.34 0.97 -6.27
CA THR A 164 -4.04 1.55 -4.95
C THR A 164 -4.22 3.07 -4.97
N PHE A 165 -3.70 3.76 -5.99
CA PHE A 165 -3.85 5.21 -6.13
C PHE A 165 -5.32 5.61 -6.26
N SER A 166 -6.09 4.94 -7.11
CA SER A 166 -7.51 5.24 -7.33
C SER A 166 -8.33 5.02 -6.05
N TYR A 167 -8.09 3.91 -5.34
CA TYR A 167 -8.72 3.63 -4.06
C TYR A 167 -8.40 4.71 -3.02
N LEU A 168 -7.12 5.10 -2.87
CA LEU A 168 -6.73 6.13 -1.91
C LEU A 168 -7.23 7.53 -2.27
N ILE A 169 -7.41 7.85 -3.56
CA ILE A 169 -8.06 9.09 -4.01
C ILE A 169 -9.54 9.10 -3.59
N MET A 170 -10.26 7.99 -3.77
CA MET A 170 -11.64 7.85 -3.31
C MET A 170 -11.75 7.98 -1.78
N VAL A 171 -10.85 7.32 -1.04
CA VAL A 171 -10.78 7.42 0.43
C VAL A 171 -10.50 8.87 0.87
N MET A 172 -9.57 9.56 0.21
CA MET A 172 -9.28 10.97 0.46
C MET A 172 -10.52 11.83 0.24
N LEU A 173 -11.32 11.57 -0.81
CA LEU A 173 -12.57 12.27 -1.07
C LEU A 173 -13.56 12.10 0.11
N PHE A 174 -13.76 10.86 0.58
CA PHE A 174 -14.62 10.62 1.75
C PHE A 174 -14.11 11.33 3.00
N ALA A 175 -12.79 11.33 3.23
CA ALA A 175 -12.19 12.03 4.36
C ALA A 175 -12.41 13.56 4.31
N ILE A 176 -12.32 14.18 3.12
CA ILE A 176 -12.60 15.61 2.91
C ILE A 176 -14.08 15.92 3.11
N TRP A 177 -14.97 15.02 2.69
CA TRP A 177 -16.41 15.23 2.79
C TRP A 177 -16.91 15.09 4.24
N ILE A 178 -16.53 14.02 4.92
CA ILE A 178 -17.01 13.65 6.25
C ILE A 178 -16.32 14.45 7.36
N LYS A 179 -15.02 14.77 7.17
CA LYS A 179 -14.19 15.57 8.11
C LYS A 179 -14.04 15.00 9.52
N ARG A 180 -14.57 13.80 9.79
CA ARG A 180 -14.48 13.06 11.05
C ARG A 180 -13.86 11.70 10.79
N SER A 181 -12.73 11.41 11.44
CA SER A 181 -11.93 10.20 11.20
C SER A 181 -12.72 8.91 11.40
N GLY A 182 -13.38 8.73 12.56
CA GLY A 182 -14.12 7.51 12.88
C GLY A 182 -15.24 7.20 11.89
N LEU A 183 -16.03 8.21 11.51
CA LEU A 183 -17.10 8.06 10.53
C LEU A 183 -16.55 7.75 9.13
N ALA A 184 -15.47 8.42 8.72
CA ALA A 184 -14.84 8.15 7.43
C ALA A 184 -14.25 6.74 7.34
N ILE A 185 -13.63 6.25 8.42
CA ILE A 185 -13.14 4.87 8.51
C ILE A 185 -14.32 3.89 8.41
N GLY A 186 -15.41 4.14 9.15
CA GLY A 186 -16.61 3.31 9.11
C GLY A 186 -17.20 3.18 7.71
N ILE A 187 -17.30 4.28 6.95
CA ILE A 187 -17.80 4.25 5.57
C ILE A 187 -16.87 3.46 4.64
N VAL A 188 -15.56 3.66 4.77
CA VAL A 188 -14.57 2.94 3.95
C VAL A 188 -14.52 1.44 4.25
N LEU A 189 -14.89 1.02 5.46
CA LEU A 189 -14.99 -0.40 5.83
C LEU A 189 -16.26 -1.07 5.30
N ILE A 190 -17.34 -0.31 5.08
CA ILE A 190 -18.60 -0.83 4.54
C ILE A 190 -18.55 -0.95 3.01
N TYR A 191 -17.74 -0.11 2.36
CA TYR A 191 -17.46 -0.15 0.93
C TYR A 191 -16.54 -1.32 0.57
#